data_AF-A0A9D8NUV8-F1
#
_entry.id   AF-A0A9D8NUV8-F1
#
_cell.length_a   1.000
_cell.length_b   1.000
_cell.length_c   1.000
_cell.angle_alpha   90.00
_cell.angle_beta   90.00
_cell.angle_gamma   90.00
#
_symmetry.space_group_name_H-M   'P 1'
#
loop_
_entity.id
_entity.type
_entity.pdbx_description
1 polymer ?
#
loop_
_entity_poly.entity_id
_entity_poly.type
_entity_poly.pdbx_seq_one_letter_code
_entity_poly.pdbx_strand_id
1 'polypeptide(L)'
;MHRDSVGAAELRLDRGRDRVRLQGAPRLPDRRHVIDVDAEFRHPTRVAATIAAVTDFDARLAGLERDLAAQGERVLDLCTRTVESYFDLDQEKARAVIAADDEVDRIDVELERRSVPLLGLGVTDEHRIREVLTIVKVNNELERIADSAVVVAEHVLEQGSLPERIPPTFRVMANSVLGVLRDSVRAMARKDAALARQVLLFDDTIERFKREILLHAQEQVALGHFSVHFAFRLMAVVKALERIADHCTNICEQVIYLRSGFIVRHRPEGWSEPAAPDA
;
A
#
# COMPACT_ATOMS: atom_id res chain seq x y z
N MET A 1 -22.87 -53.71 41.04
CA MET A 1 -23.93 -53.88 40.04
C MET A 1 -24.47 -52.49 39.68
N HIS A 2 -23.90 -51.83 38.67
CA HIS A 2 -24.57 -50.85 37.80
C HIS A 2 -23.56 -50.44 36.72
N ARG A 3 -23.76 -50.94 35.49
CA ARG A 3 -23.14 -50.43 34.27
C ARG A 3 -24.23 -49.65 33.56
N ASP A 4 -24.10 -48.33 33.52
CA ASP A 4 -24.97 -47.50 32.69
C ASP A 4 -24.61 -47.73 31.23
N SER A 5 -25.58 -48.27 30.48
CA SER A 5 -25.52 -48.43 29.03
C SER A 5 -26.38 -47.34 28.40
N VAL A 6 -25.75 -46.22 28.06
CA VAL A 6 -26.38 -45.21 27.22
C VAL A 6 -26.31 -45.73 25.79
N GLY A 7 -27.44 -46.21 25.29
CA GLY A 7 -27.58 -46.75 23.94
C GLY A 7 -27.21 -45.72 22.88
N ALA A 8 -26.27 -46.08 22.00
CA ALA A 8 -25.93 -45.32 20.83
C ALA A 8 -27.14 -45.27 19.87
N ALA A 9 -27.57 -44.06 19.49
CA ALA A 9 -28.52 -43.89 18.39
C ALA A 9 -27.81 -44.18 17.07
N GLU A 10 -28.14 -45.29 16.42
CA GLU A 10 -27.67 -45.63 15.08
C GLU A 10 -28.27 -44.65 14.05
N LEU A 11 -27.42 -43.89 13.38
CA LEU A 11 -27.77 -43.09 12.21
C LEU A 11 -27.77 -44.01 10.99
N ARG A 12 -28.94 -44.33 10.42
CA ARG A 12 -29.03 -45.00 9.11
C ARG A 12 -29.49 -44.02 8.04
N LEU A 13 -28.63 -43.80 7.06
CA LEU A 13 -28.93 -43.05 5.84
C LEU A 13 -29.62 -43.98 4.84
N ASP A 14 -30.92 -43.79 4.64
CA ASP A 14 -31.65 -44.47 3.57
C ASP A 14 -31.52 -43.67 2.27
N ARG A 15 -30.95 -44.27 1.23
CA ARG A 15 -30.80 -43.64 -0.10
C ARG A 15 -32.09 -43.88 -0.90
N GLY A 16 -33.12 -43.09 -0.62
CA GLY A 16 -34.36 -43.08 -1.38
C GLY A 16 -35.06 -41.72 -1.32
N ARG A 17 -35.02 -40.99 -2.45
CA ARG A 17 -35.71 -39.71 -2.79
C ARG A 17 -36.11 -38.80 -1.62
N ASP A 18 -35.28 -37.78 -1.40
CA ASP A 18 -35.61 -36.45 -0.87
C ASP A 18 -36.66 -36.38 0.25
N ARG A 19 -36.42 -37.06 1.37
CA ARG A 19 -37.08 -36.78 2.66
C ARG A 19 -36.29 -37.37 3.82
N VAL A 20 -35.76 -36.52 4.70
CA VAL A 20 -35.21 -36.93 6.00
C VAL A 20 -36.37 -36.98 7.00
N ARG A 21 -36.70 -38.16 7.53
CA ARG A 21 -37.64 -38.31 8.65
C ARG A 21 -36.86 -38.49 9.95
N LEU A 22 -37.04 -37.55 10.89
CA LEU A 22 -36.60 -37.71 12.27
C LEU A 22 -37.72 -38.39 13.08
N GLN A 23 -37.44 -39.55 13.65
CA GLN A 23 -38.40 -40.28 14.48
C GLN A 23 -38.18 -39.89 15.95
N GLY A 24 -38.89 -38.84 16.40
CA GLY A 24 -38.96 -38.43 17.80
C GLY A 24 -40.10 -39.14 18.56
N ALA A 25 -39.95 -39.28 19.88
CA ALA A 25 -40.90 -39.93 20.78
C ALA A 25 -42.34 -39.35 20.71
N PRO A 26 -43.39 -40.14 21.02
CA PRO A 26 -44.76 -39.81 20.67
C PRO A 26 -45.41 -38.87 21.71
N ARG A 27 -45.18 -37.56 21.62
CA ARG A 27 -46.08 -36.53 22.17
C ARG A 27 -45.97 -35.23 21.35
N LEU A 28 -46.94 -34.97 20.48
CA LEU A 28 -47.18 -33.65 19.91
C LEU A 28 -48.66 -33.29 20.14
N PRO A 29 -48.96 -32.18 20.83
CA PRO A 29 -50.21 -31.47 20.64
C PRO A 29 -50.09 -30.50 19.46
N ASP A 30 -51.18 -30.45 18.69
CA ASP A 30 -51.59 -29.42 17.74
C ASP A 30 -50.81 -29.23 16.41
N ARG A 31 -51.56 -29.36 15.31
CA ARG A 31 -51.11 -29.23 13.92
C ARG A 31 -51.16 -27.77 13.48
N ARG A 32 -50.14 -26.95 13.79
CA ARG A 32 -50.01 -25.58 13.20
C ARG A 32 -48.59 -25.08 12.91
N HIS A 33 -47.57 -25.92 12.88
CA HIS A 33 -46.25 -25.52 12.39
C HIS A 33 -45.65 -26.63 11.52
N VAL A 34 -46.07 -26.65 10.25
CA VAL A 34 -45.25 -27.25 9.20
C VAL A 34 -44.38 -26.10 8.71
N ILE A 35 -43.13 -26.05 9.16
CA ILE A 35 -42.12 -25.20 8.52
C ILE A 35 -41.87 -25.85 7.16
N ASP A 36 -42.26 -25.16 6.10
CA ASP A 36 -41.95 -25.56 4.75
C ASP A 36 -40.44 -25.31 4.53
N VAL A 37 -39.65 -26.35 4.77
CA VAL A 37 -38.17 -26.29 4.68
C VAL A 37 -37.72 -25.94 3.25
N ASP A 38 -38.54 -26.23 2.24
CA ASP A 38 -38.28 -25.86 0.84
C ASP A 38 -38.52 -24.36 0.57
N ALA A 39 -39.36 -23.68 1.36
CA ALA A 39 -39.63 -22.25 1.21
C ALA A 39 -38.49 -21.36 1.75
N GLU A 40 -37.78 -21.81 2.79
CA GLU A 40 -36.53 -21.17 3.25
C GLU A 40 -35.36 -21.43 2.29
N PHE A 41 -35.42 -22.52 1.53
CA PHE A 41 -34.43 -22.95 0.56
C PHE A 41 -34.69 -22.41 -0.87
N ARG A 42 -35.19 -21.16 -1.02
CA ARG A 42 -35.08 -20.43 -2.31
C ARG A 42 -33.62 -20.05 -2.59
N HIS A 43 -32.78 -21.05 -2.84
CA HIS A 43 -31.33 -20.92 -3.02
C HIS A 43 -30.81 -20.35 -4.35
N PRO A 44 -31.50 -20.40 -5.50
CA PRO A 44 -30.88 -19.91 -6.73
C PRO A 44 -30.72 -18.38 -6.74
N THR A 45 -31.68 -17.64 -6.18
CA THR A 45 -31.66 -16.15 -6.20
C THR A 45 -30.63 -15.58 -5.23
N ARG A 46 -30.48 -16.16 -4.03
CA ARG A 46 -29.46 -15.74 -3.05
C ARG A 46 -28.04 -16.08 -3.50
N VAL A 47 -27.84 -17.29 -4.00
CA VAL A 47 -26.53 -17.71 -4.54
C VAL A 47 -26.16 -16.87 -5.76
N ALA A 48 -27.09 -16.60 -6.67
CA ALA A 48 -26.85 -15.71 -7.81
C ALA A 48 -26.54 -14.28 -7.38
N ALA A 49 -27.23 -13.74 -6.37
CA ALA A 49 -26.95 -12.41 -5.84
C ALA A 49 -25.58 -12.31 -5.18
N THR A 50 -25.17 -13.32 -4.40
CA THR A 50 -23.83 -13.40 -3.80
C THR A 50 -22.74 -13.51 -4.88
N ILE A 51 -22.93 -14.37 -5.89
CA ILE A 51 -21.99 -14.51 -7.02
C ILE A 51 -21.87 -13.19 -7.78
N ALA A 52 -23.00 -12.51 -8.05
CA ALA A 52 -23.01 -11.22 -8.72
C ALA A 52 -22.25 -10.14 -7.90
N ALA A 53 -22.46 -10.09 -6.58
CA ALA A 53 -21.75 -9.17 -5.70
C ALA A 53 -20.23 -9.42 -5.66
N VAL A 54 -19.80 -10.68 -5.61
CA VAL A 54 -18.38 -11.07 -5.66
C VAL A 54 -17.76 -10.71 -7.01
N THR A 55 -18.47 -10.94 -8.11
CA THR A 55 -18.00 -10.61 -9.47
C THR A 55 -17.88 -9.10 -9.67
N ASP A 56 -18.86 -8.32 -9.20
CA ASP A 56 -18.83 -6.86 -9.22
C ASP A 56 -17.68 -6.31 -8.36
N PHE A 57 -17.45 -6.91 -7.18
CA PHE A 57 -16.30 -6.58 -6.33
C PHE A 57 -14.98 -6.78 -7.08
N ASP A 58 -14.76 -7.94 -7.71
CA ASP A 58 -13.51 -8.23 -8.44
C ASP A 58 -13.27 -7.26 -9.59
N ALA A 59 -14.32 -6.97 -10.36
CA ALA A 59 -14.22 -6.05 -11.48
C ALA A 59 -13.82 -4.63 -11.04
N ARG A 60 -14.42 -4.14 -9.95
CA ARG A 60 -14.12 -2.82 -9.39
C ARG A 60 -12.76 -2.78 -8.68
N LEU A 61 -12.38 -3.84 -7.94
CA LEU A 61 -11.06 -3.97 -7.35
C LEU A 61 -9.97 -3.90 -8.42
N ALA A 62 -10.11 -4.67 -9.50
CA ALA A 62 -9.18 -4.63 -10.62
C ALA A 62 -9.12 -3.23 -11.28
N GLY A 63 -10.21 -2.46 -11.24
CA GLY A 63 -10.20 -1.06 -11.62
C GLY A 63 -9.32 -0.20 -10.74
N LEU A 64 -9.49 -0.30 -9.41
CA LEU A 64 -8.67 0.42 -8.44
C LEU A 64 -7.18 0.04 -8.55
N GLU A 65 -6.86 -1.23 -8.77
CA GLU A 65 -5.48 -1.68 -8.96
C GLU A 65 -4.81 -1.06 -10.20
N ARG A 66 -5.54 -0.97 -11.32
CA ARG A 66 -5.04 -0.32 -12.53
C ARG A 66 -4.78 1.17 -12.32
N ASP A 67 -5.70 1.83 -11.63
CA ASP A 67 -5.60 3.26 -11.35
C ASP A 67 -4.44 3.55 -10.38
N LEU A 68 -4.25 2.72 -9.36
CA LEU A 68 -3.11 2.81 -8.44
C LEU A 68 -1.78 2.59 -9.16
N ALA A 69 -1.70 1.61 -10.08
CA ALA A 69 -0.51 1.39 -10.88
C ALA A 69 -0.21 2.61 -11.78
N ALA A 70 -1.23 3.20 -12.41
CA ALA A 70 -1.08 4.41 -13.21
C ALA A 70 -0.63 5.61 -12.36
N GLN A 71 -1.14 5.74 -11.13
CA GLN A 71 -0.70 6.76 -10.18
C GLN A 71 0.78 6.57 -9.80
N GLY A 72 1.20 5.33 -9.55
CA GLY A 72 2.60 5.01 -9.27
C GLY A 72 3.56 5.44 -10.39
N GLU A 73 3.20 5.17 -11.65
CA GLU A 73 3.99 5.63 -12.81
C GLU A 73 3.99 7.16 -12.94
N ARG A 74 2.88 7.83 -12.65
CA ARG A 74 2.78 9.30 -12.64
C ARG A 74 3.72 9.92 -11.61
N VAL A 75 3.71 9.40 -10.39
CA VAL A 75 4.58 9.88 -9.30
C VAL A 75 6.05 9.60 -9.62
N LEU A 76 6.38 8.46 -10.23
CA LEU A 76 7.73 8.17 -10.69
C LEU A 76 8.22 9.17 -11.76
N ASP A 77 7.39 9.50 -12.76
CA ASP A 77 7.71 10.53 -13.74
C ASP A 77 7.91 11.91 -13.08
N LEU A 78 6.99 12.28 -12.17
CA LEU A 78 7.06 13.54 -11.43
C LEU A 78 8.39 13.66 -10.67
N CYS A 79 8.76 12.64 -9.86
CA CYS A 79 10.02 12.63 -9.13
C CYS A 79 11.26 12.65 -10.06
N THR A 80 11.20 11.95 -11.19
CA THR A 80 12.29 11.95 -12.17
C THR A 80 12.53 13.35 -12.71
N ARG A 81 11.45 14.04 -13.14
CA ARG A 81 11.50 15.41 -13.64
C ARG A 81 11.94 16.40 -12.56
N THR A 82 11.55 16.19 -11.30
CA THR A 82 12.03 16.97 -10.15
C THR A 82 13.55 16.89 -10.02
N VAL A 83 14.11 15.68 -9.99
CA VAL A 83 15.56 15.47 -9.86
C VAL A 83 16.32 16.09 -11.03
N GLU A 84 15.84 15.89 -12.25
CA GLU A 84 16.42 16.54 -13.44
C GLU A 84 16.37 18.07 -13.31
N SER A 85 15.22 18.64 -12.95
CA SER A 85 15.06 20.10 -12.83
C SER A 85 16.03 20.71 -11.82
N TYR A 86 16.28 20.00 -10.71
CA TYR A 86 17.18 20.46 -9.67
C TYR A 86 18.63 20.53 -10.16
N PHE A 87 19.09 19.49 -10.86
CA PHE A 87 20.46 19.42 -11.32
C PHE A 87 20.75 20.22 -12.58
N ASP A 88 19.75 20.41 -13.43
CA ASP A 88 19.84 21.21 -14.65
C ASP A 88 19.54 22.70 -14.41
N LEU A 89 19.11 23.06 -13.19
CA LEU A 89 18.63 24.40 -12.82
C LEU A 89 17.44 24.86 -13.68
N ASP A 90 16.62 23.91 -14.12
CA ASP A 90 15.49 24.16 -15.02
C ASP A 90 14.24 24.57 -14.22
N GLN A 91 14.05 25.88 -14.11
CA GLN A 91 12.91 26.45 -13.40
C GLN A 91 11.56 26.17 -14.10
N GLU A 92 11.54 26.05 -15.43
CA GLU A 92 10.30 25.74 -16.16
C GLU A 92 9.86 24.30 -15.87
N LYS A 93 10.81 23.35 -15.88
CA LYS A 93 10.54 21.97 -15.49
C LYS A 93 10.07 21.88 -14.04
N ALA A 94 10.67 22.65 -13.13
CA ALA A 94 10.26 22.71 -11.73
C ALA A 94 8.83 23.26 -11.56
N ARG A 95 8.45 24.35 -12.24
CA ARG A 95 7.05 24.85 -12.22
C ARG A 95 6.07 23.82 -12.77
N ALA A 96 6.46 23.09 -13.81
CA ALA A 96 5.63 22.04 -14.39
C ALA A 96 5.49 20.81 -13.49
N VAL A 97 6.45 20.54 -12.59
CA VAL A 97 6.31 19.54 -11.52
C VAL A 97 5.28 20.00 -10.50
N ILE A 98 5.43 21.23 -9.98
CA ILE A 98 4.52 21.79 -8.96
C ILE A 98 3.08 21.78 -9.47
N ALA A 99 2.85 22.17 -10.73
CA ALA A 99 1.51 22.15 -11.32
C ALA A 99 0.96 20.74 -11.60
N ALA A 100 1.83 19.72 -11.74
CA ALA A 100 1.40 18.35 -11.99
C ALA A 100 0.95 17.63 -10.71
N ASP A 101 1.32 18.16 -9.54
CA ASP A 101 0.96 17.63 -8.23
C ASP A 101 -0.56 17.70 -7.96
N ASP A 102 -1.22 18.77 -8.41
CA ASP A 102 -2.69 18.92 -8.33
C ASP A 102 -3.46 17.70 -8.91
N GLU A 103 -2.90 17.08 -9.95
CA GLU A 103 -3.50 15.88 -10.56
C GLU A 103 -3.27 14.63 -9.70
N VAL A 104 -2.14 14.54 -8.99
CA VAL A 104 -1.85 13.46 -8.03
C VAL A 104 -2.86 13.53 -6.89
N ASP A 105 -3.05 14.71 -6.28
CA ASP A 105 -4.02 14.95 -5.20
C ASP A 105 -5.45 14.58 -5.61
N ARG A 106 -5.85 15.02 -6.81
CA ARG A 106 -7.18 14.72 -7.33
C ARG A 106 -7.41 13.22 -7.49
N ILE A 107 -6.41 12.49 -7.97
CA ILE A 107 -6.49 11.04 -8.11
C ILE A 107 -6.46 10.35 -6.74
N ASP A 108 -5.70 10.87 -5.77
CA ASP A 108 -5.66 10.33 -4.41
C ASP A 108 -7.07 10.27 -3.82
N VAL A 109 -7.76 11.41 -3.83
CA VAL A 109 -9.15 11.54 -3.33
C VAL A 109 -10.12 10.62 -4.08
N GLU A 110 -10.00 10.49 -5.41
CA GLU A 110 -10.92 9.64 -6.19
C GLU A 110 -10.69 8.15 -5.94
N LEU A 111 -9.44 7.71 -5.75
CA LEU A 111 -9.10 6.34 -5.39
C LEU A 111 -9.66 5.98 -4.01
N GLU A 112 -9.49 6.84 -3.03
CA GLU A 112 -10.06 6.63 -1.69
C GLU A 112 -11.59 6.59 -1.74
N ARG A 113 -12.23 7.55 -2.43
CA ARG A 113 -13.68 7.63 -2.58
C ARG A 113 -14.28 6.39 -3.22
N ARG A 114 -13.61 5.80 -4.22
CA ARG A 114 -14.05 4.58 -4.90
C ARG A 114 -13.78 3.30 -4.12
N SER A 115 -12.86 3.34 -3.15
CA SER A 115 -12.55 2.21 -2.27
C SER A 115 -13.65 1.97 -1.23
N VAL A 116 -14.29 3.04 -0.73
CA VAL A 116 -15.32 2.96 0.32
C VAL A 116 -16.55 2.12 -0.09
N PRO A 117 -17.19 2.34 -1.27
CA PRO A 117 -18.32 1.53 -1.69
C PRO A 117 -17.98 0.05 -1.88
N LEU A 118 -16.72 -0.26 -2.17
CA LEU A 118 -16.26 -1.64 -2.34
C LEU A 118 -16.33 -2.43 -1.04
N LEU A 119 -15.93 -1.81 0.07
CA LEU A 119 -16.06 -2.37 1.42
C LEU A 119 -17.53 -2.52 1.82
N GLY A 120 -18.41 -1.67 1.30
CA GLY A 120 -19.86 -1.73 1.51
C GLY A 120 -20.58 -2.89 0.82
N LEU A 121 -19.93 -3.63 -0.09
CA LEU A 121 -20.53 -4.77 -0.80
C LEU A 121 -20.72 -6.02 0.09
N GLY A 122 -20.24 -6.01 1.33
CA GLY A 122 -20.44 -7.09 2.29
C GLY A 122 -19.60 -8.34 2.03
N VAL A 123 -18.50 -8.21 1.27
CA VAL A 123 -17.51 -9.27 1.09
C VAL A 123 -16.77 -9.49 2.41
N THR A 124 -16.75 -10.74 2.91
CA THR A 124 -16.11 -11.12 4.19
C THR A 124 -14.75 -11.79 4.01
N ASP A 125 -14.26 -11.89 2.78
CA ASP A 125 -12.95 -12.46 2.49
C ASP A 125 -11.85 -11.49 2.94
N GLU A 126 -11.04 -11.92 3.91
CA GLU A 126 -9.99 -11.10 4.51
C GLU A 126 -8.93 -10.66 3.50
N HIS A 127 -8.61 -11.49 2.50
CA HIS A 127 -7.60 -11.16 1.49
C HIS A 127 -8.08 -9.98 0.64
N ARG A 128 -9.34 -10.04 0.20
CA ARG A 128 -9.98 -8.97 -0.56
C ARG A 128 -10.09 -7.66 0.21
N ILE A 129 -10.47 -7.73 1.49
CA ILE A 129 -10.49 -6.55 2.36
C ILE A 129 -9.08 -5.97 2.48
N ARG A 130 -8.07 -6.81 2.67
CA ARG A 130 -6.66 -6.40 2.73
C ARG A 130 -6.22 -5.71 1.43
N GLU A 131 -6.60 -6.23 0.27
CA GLU A 131 -6.29 -5.62 -1.02
C GLU A 131 -6.79 -4.18 -1.10
N VAL A 132 -8.05 -3.93 -0.70
CA VAL A 132 -8.62 -2.58 -0.69
C VAL A 132 -7.86 -1.65 0.27
N LEU A 133 -7.59 -2.13 1.49
CA LEU A 133 -6.85 -1.34 2.49
C LEU A 133 -5.42 -1.04 2.03
N THR A 134 -4.75 -2.00 1.39
CA THR A 134 -3.42 -1.82 0.81
C THR A 134 -3.45 -0.76 -0.29
N ILE A 135 -4.47 -0.75 -1.16
CA ILE A 135 -4.62 0.28 -2.19
C ILE A 135 -4.67 1.67 -1.57
N VAL A 136 -5.55 1.90 -0.59
CA VAL A 136 -5.70 3.20 0.08
C VAL A 136 -4.39 3.62 0.75
N LYS A 137 -3.72 2.71 1.44
CA LYS A 137 -2.44 3.00 2.12
C LYS A 137 -1.33 3.35 1.13
N VAL A 138 -1.15 2.55 0.09
CA VAL A 138 -0.13 2.80 -0.94
C VAL A 138 -0.41 4.12 -1.66
N ASN A 139 -1.69 4.42 -1.94
CA ASN A 139 -2.08 5.68 -2.58
C ASN A 139 -1.66 6.90 -1.75
N ASN A 140 -1.85 6.83 -0.42
CA ASN A 140 -1.38 7.87 0.48
C ASN A 140 0.16 8.03 0.43
N GLU A 141 0.91 6.92 0.45
CA GLU A 141 2.38 7.00 0.34
C GLU A 141 2.81 7.61 -1.01
N LEU A 142 2.07 7.38 -2.10
CA LEU A 142 2.34 7.99 -3.41
C LEU A 142 2.09 9.51 -3.41
N GLU A 143 1.03 9.98 -2.76
CA GLU A 143 0.80 11.43 -2.54
C GLU A 143 1.94 12.06 -1.73
N ARG A 144 2.36 11.43 -0.64
CA ARG A 144 3.49 11.91 0.18
C ARG A 144 4.83 11.98 -0.55
N ILE A 145 5.03 11.09 -1.51
CA ILE A 145 6.19 11.11 -2.40
C ILE A 145 6.11 12.34 -3.33
N ALA A 146 4.93 12.61 -3.90
CA ALA A 146 4.71 13.76 -4.76
C ALA A 146 4.88 15.09 -4.00
N ASP A 147 4.30 15.22 -2.80
CA ASP A 147 4.54 16.32 -1.85
C ASP A 147 6.04 16.59 -1.64
N SER A 148 6.80 15.53 -1.35
CA SER A 148 8.24 15.64 -1.12
C SER A 148 9.00 16.06 -2.37
N ALA A 149 8.53 15.65 -3.56
CA ALA A 149 9.09 16.08 -4.82
C ALA A 149 8.77 17.55 -5.13
N VAL A 150 7.58 18.05 -4.75
CA VAL A 150 7.24 19.47 -4.83
C VAL A 150 8.17 20.32 -3.98
N VAL A 151 8.47 19.89 -2.74
CA VAL A 151 9.43 20.59 -1.88
C VAL A 151 10.79 20.76 -2.56
N VAL A 152 11.28 19.74 -3.28
CA VAL A 152 12.53 19.83 -4.04
C VAL A 152 12.39 20.80 -5.22
N ALA A 153 11.28 20.75 -5.96
CA ALA A 153 11.01 21.62 -7.10
C ALA A 153 10.91 23.11 -6.70
N GLU A 154 10.26 23.43 -5.58
CA GLU A 154 10.20 24.79 -5.03
C GLU A 154 11.61 25.34 -4.77
N HIS A 155 12.51 24.51 -4.25
CA HIS A 155 13.90 24.90 -4.03
C HIS A 155 14.66 25.17 -5.34
N VAL A 156 14.23 24.66 -6.49
CA VAL A 156 14.83 25.00 -7.80
C VAL A 156 14.48 26.43 -8.18
N LEU A 157 13.26 26.88 -7.91
CA LEU A 157 12.79 28.22 -8.27
C LEU A 157 13.54 29.34 -7.55
N GLU A 158 14.00 29.06 -6.33
CA GLU A 158 14.79 29.97 -5.53
C GLU A 158 16.30 29.88 -5.84
N GLN A 159 16.74 28.93 -6.69
CA GLN A 159 18.15 28.65 -6.93
C GLN A 159 18.69 29.47 -8.11
N GLY A 160 19.77 30.22 -7.87
CA GLY A 160 20.51 30.90 -8.92
C GLY A 160 21.54 29.99 -9.59
N SER A 161 22.46 29.43 -8.80
CA SER A 161 23.51 28.51 -9.27
C SER A 161 23.82 27.46 -8.22
N LEU A 162 24.12 26.23 -8.63
CA LEU A 162 24.67 25.21 -7.75
C LEU A 162 26.16 25.48 -7.51
N PRO A 163 26.63 25.55 -6.24
CA PRO A 163 28.06 25.62 -5.96
C PRO A 163 28.81 24.39 -6.49
N GLU A 164 29.99 24.60 -7.08
CA GLU A 164 30.85 23.51 -7.59
C GLU A 164 31.26 22.50 -6.50
N ARG A 165 31.20 22.92 -5.23
CA ARG A 165 31.66 22.14 -4.08
C ARG A 165 30.60 21.22 -3.48
N ILE A 166 29.45 21.02 -4.12
CA ILE A 166 28.50 19.99 -3.69
C ILE A 166 29.14 18.61 -3.92
N PRO A 167 29.09 17.67 -2.95
CA PRO A 167 29.74 16.38 -3.11
C PRO A 167 29.01 15.55 -4.19
N PRO A 168 29.74 14.80 -5.04
CA PRO A 168 29.14 13.92 -6.06
C PRO A 168 28.12 12.94 -5.48
N THR A 169 28.30 12.53 -4.22
CA THR A 169 27.39 11.69 -3.44
C THR A 169 25.96 12.19 -3.43
N PHE A 170 25.72 13.50 -3.54
CA PHE A 170 24.36 14.03 -3.61
C PHE A 170 23.59 13.59 -4.86
N ARG A 171 24.25 13.64 -6.03
CA ARG A 171 23.65 13.12 -7.27
C ARG A 171 23.47 11.61 -7.23
N VAL A 172 24.40 10.90 -6.57
CA VAL A 172 24.27 9.46 -6.32
C VAL A 172 23.03 9.17 -5.48
N MET A 173 22.85 9.88 -4.36
CA MET A 173 21.67 9.75 -3.50
C MET A 173 20.38 9.98 -4.27
N ALA A 174 20.26 11.08 -5.02
CA ALA A 174 19.06 11.39 -5.78
C ALA A 174 18.70 10.28 -6.81
N ASN A 175 19.70 9.78 -7.54
CA ASN A 175 19.49 8.68 -8.49
C ASN A 175 19.15 7.35 -7.78
N SER A 176 19.73 7.09 -6.61
CA SER A 176 19.39 5.92 -5.79
C SER A 176 17.94 5.98 -5.31
N VAL A 177 17.46 7.15 -4.87
CA VAL A 177 16.06 7.36 -4.47
C VAL A 177 15.10 7.09 -5.64
N LEU A 178 15.40 7.58 -6.85
CA LEU A 178 14.61 7.25 -8.04
C LEU A 178 14.61 5.75 -8.36
N GLY A 179 15.74 5.07 -8.15
CA GLY A 179 15.85 3.62 -8.30
C GLY A 179 14.94 2.87 -7.31
N VAL A 180 14.99 3.28 -6.04
CA VAL A 180 14.13 2.76 -4.96
C VAL A 180 12.65 2.97 -5.26
N LEU A 181 12.27 4.16 -5.73
CA LEU A 181 10.89 4.48 -6.13
C LEU A 181 10.42 3.61 -7.30
N ARG A 182 11.23 3.47 -8.34
CA ARG A 182 10.90 2.62 -9.48
C ARG A 182 10.71 1.16 -9.06
N ASP A 183 11.57 0.65 -8.19
CA ASP A 183 11.49 -0.73 -7.74
C ASP A 183 10.31 -0.96 -6.77
N SER A 184 9.95 0.04 -5.94
CA SER A 184 8.77 -0.02 -5.06
C SER A 184 7.46 -0.01 -5.86
N VAL A 185 7.34 0.88 -6.87
CA VAL A 185 6.19 0.93 -7.79
C VAL A 185 6.07 -0.39 -8.55
N ARG A 186 7.19 -0.95 -9.04
CA ARG A 186 7.20 -2.24 -9.73
C ARG A 186 6.83 -3.40 -8.81
N ALA A 187 7.33 -3.41 -7.57
CA ALA A 187 7.00 -4.41 -6.57
C ALA A 187 5.50 -4.39 -6.26
N MET A 188 4.93 -3.20 -6.12
CA MET A 188 3.50 -3.00 -5.90
C MET A 188 2.65 -3.49 -7.08
N ALA A 189 2.94 -3.02 -8.30
CA ALA A 189 2.18 -3.38 -9.50
C ALA A 189 2.18 -4.89 -9.77
N ARG A 190 3.27 -5.59 -9.40
CA ARG A 190 3.40 -7.05 -9.58
C ARG A 190 3.07 -7.86 -8.32
N LYS A 191 2.76 -7.19 -7.21
CA LYS A 191 2.62 -7.80 -5.88
C LYS A 191 3.83 -8.70 -5.55
N ASP A 192 5.04 -8.22 -5.86
CA ASP A 192 6.32 -8.93 -5.74
C ASP A 192 6.99 -8.64 -4.39
N ALA A 193 6.76 -9.54 -3.43
CA ALA A 193 7.33 -9.42 -2.09
C ALA A 193 8.86 -9.61 -2.05
N ALA A 194 9.46 -10.27 -3.04
CA ALA A 194 10.91 -10.46 -3.08
C ALA A 194 11.61 -9.16 -3.47
N LEU A 195 11.11 -8.48 -4.50
CA LEU A 195 11.58 -7.15 -4.87
C LEU A 195 11.32 -6.14 -3.76
N ALA A 196 10.15 -6.19 -3.10
CA ALA A 196 9.85 -5.34 -1.95
C ALA A 196 10.90 -5.49 -0.84
N ARG A 197 11.29 -6.72 -0.48
CA ARG A 197 12.35 -6.94 0.52
C ARG A 197 13.71 -6.37 0.10
N GLN A 198 14.04 -6.41 -1.18
CA GLN A 198 15.28 -5.82 -1.68
C GLN A 198 15.28 -4.30 -1.50
N VAL A 199 14.15 -3.63 -1.76
CA VAL A 199 14.01 -2.19 -1.55
C VAL A 199 14.28 -1.79 -0.09
N LEU A 200 13.78 -2.57 0.87
CA LEU A 200 13.99 -2.31 2.31
C LEU A 200 15.47 -2.32 2.72
N LEU A 201 16.35 -3.01 1.98
CA LEU A 201 17.79 -3.04 2.26
C LEU A 201 18.53 -1.76 1.84
N PHE A 202 17.89 -0.87 1.08
CA PHE A 202 18.51 0.37 0.62
C PHE A 202 18.41 1.52 1.62
N ASP A 203 17.57 1.40 2.65
CA ASP A 203 17.33 2.45 3.65
C ASP A 203 18.63 2.94 4.31
N ASP A 204 19.42 2.01 4.84
CA ASP A 204 20.74 2.28 5.45
C ASP A 204 21.69 3.03 4.50
N THR A 205 21.58 2.79 3.19
CA THR A 205 22.41 3.42 2.18
C THR A 205 22.00 4.87 1.95
N ILE A 206 20.70 5.17 1.88
CA ILE A 206 20.19 6.54 1.72
C ILE A 206 20.53 7.38 2.95
N GLU A 207 20.33 6.83 4.14
CA GLU A 207 20.63 7.50 5.41
C GLU A 207 22.15 7.74 5.56
N ARG A 208 23.01 6.83 5.08
CA ARG A 208 24.46 7.07 4.98
C ARG A 208 24.78 8.24 4.05
N PHE A 209 24.19 8.32 2.85
CA PHE A 209 24.44 9.42 1.92
C PHE A 209 24.00 10.76 2.50
N LYS A 210 22.82 10.81 3.13
CA LYS A 210 22.33 12.00 3.82
C LYS A 210 23.33 12.50 4.86
N ARG A 211 23.83 11.62 5.74
CA ARG A 211 24.85 12.01 6.74
C ARG A 211 26.11 12.58 6.08
N GLU A 212 26.63 11.93 5.05
CA GLU A 212 27.81 12.38 4.33
C GLU A 212 27.63 13.78 3.72
N ILE A 213 26.50 14.01 3.04
CA ILE A 213 26.19 15.29 2.39
C ILE A 213 26.04 16.41 3.43
N LEU A 214 25.37 16.13 4.55
CA LEU A 214 25.15 17.12 5.61
C LEU A 214 26.44 17.45 6.36
N LEU A 215 27.30 16.46 6.64
CA LEU A 215 28.62 16.70 7.23
C LEU A 215 29.49 17.55 6.31
N HIS A 216 29.53 17.23 5.01
CA HIS A 216 30.27 18.02 4.03
C HIS A 216 29.72 19.46 3.96
N ALA A 217 28.40 19.65 3.97
CA ALA A 217 27.80 20.97 3.98
C ALA A 217 28.21 21.78 5.23
N GLN A 218 28.25 21.15 6.40
CA GLN A 218 28.73 21.79 7.64
C GLN A 218 30.19 22.24 7.51
N GLU A 219 31.07 21.38 6.98
CA GLU A 219 32.47 21.72 6.73
C GLU A 219 32.62 22.89 5.75
N GLN A 220 31.87 22.89 4.65
CA GLN A 220 31.92 23.99 3.67
C GLN A 220 31.39 25.32 4.24
N VAL A 221 30.42 25.29 5.16
CA VAL A 221 29.98 26.49 5.89
C VAL A 221 31.09 26.97 6.83
N ALA A 222 31.72 26.07 7.60
CA ALA A 222 32.81 26.43 8.51
C ALA A 222 34.02 27.05 7.79
N LEU A 223 34.30 26.59 6.56
CA LEU A 223 35.34 27.13 5.69
C LEU A 223 34.93 28.43 4.95
N GLY A 224 33.68 28.88 5.10
CA GLY A 224 33.16 30.08 4.44
C GLY A 224 32.86 29.91 2.94
N HIS A 225 32.86 28.68 2.42
CA HIS A 225 32.56 28.40 1.02
C HIS A 225 31.05 28.33 0.74
N PHE A 226 30.27 27.83 1.69
CA PHE A 226 28.81 27.83 1.62
C PHE A 226 28.24 28.90 2.54
N SER A 227 27.21 29.62 2.05
CA SER A 227 26.40 30.44 2.93
C SER A 227 25.54 29.55 3.83
N VAL A 228 25.25 30.03 5.03
CA VAL A 228 24.33 29.34 5.96
C VAL A 228 22.97 29.09 5.27
N HIS A 229 22.47 30.08 4.53
CA HIS A 229 21.23 29.97 3.78
C HIS A 229 21.26 28.84 2.74
N PHE A 230 22.34 28.72 1.97
CA PHE A 230 22.51 27.62 1.02
C PHE A 230 22.55 26.25 1.71
N ALA A 231 23.26 26.13 2.83
CA ALA A 231 23.35 24.87 3.56
C ALA A 231 21.99 24.41 4.12
N PHE A 232 21.15 25.34 4.60
CA PHE A 232 19.78 25.02 5.03
C PHE A 232 18.91 24.53 3.87
N ARG A 233 19.02 25.16 2.69
CA ARG A 233 18.31 24.72 1.48
C ARG A 233 18.76 23.35 1.01
N LEU A 234 20.07 23.09 0.98
CA LEU A 234 20.60 21.77 0.67
C LEU A 234 20.08 20.71 1.66
N MET A 235 20.04 21.04 2.96
CA MET A 235 19.48 20.14 3.98
C MET A 235 18.00 19.84 3.74
N ALA A 236 17.19 20.84 3.35
CA ALA A 236 15.78 20.64 3.05
C ALA A 236 15.58 19.68 1.87
N VAL A 237 16.34 19.86 0.79
CA VAL A 237 16.29 18.98 -0.39
C VAL A 237 16.75 17.55 -0.06
N VAL A 238 17.84 17.39 0.68
CA VAL A 238 18.33 16.07 1.11
C VAL A 238 17.30 15.35 1.98
N LYS A 239 16.63 16.06 2.89
CA LYS A 239 15.54 15.49 3.71
C LYS A 239 14.32 15.11 2.86
N ALA A 240 13.96 15.90 1.87
CA ALA A 240 12.85 15.57 0.97
C ALA A 240 13.14 14.29 0.17
N LEU A 241 14.38 14.12 -0.32
CA LEU A 241 14.80 12.88 -1.00
C LEU A 241 14.78 11.66 -0.06
N GLU A 242 15.19 11.82 1.20
CA GLU A 242 15.09 10.74 2.18
C GLU A 242 13.63 10.37 2.48
N ARG A 243 12.73 11.34 2.67
CA ARG A 243 11.29 11.08 2.81
C ARG A 243 10.71 10.28 1.64
N ILE A 244 11.11 10.58 0.41
CA ILE A 244 10.69 9.79 -0.75
C ILE A 244 11.10 8.32 -0.58
N ALA A 245 12.34 8.07 -0.14
CA ALA A 245 12.81 6.70 0.12
C ALA A 245 12.03 6.03 1.26
N ASP A 246 11.74 6.76 2.34
CA ASP A 246 10.94 6.25 3.46
C ASP A 246 9.54 5.83 3.01
N HIS A 247 8.85 6.66 2.22
CA HIS A 247 7.55 6.30 1.67
C HIS A 247 7.62 5.09 0.72
N CYS A 248 8.74 4.91 0.01
CA CYS A 248 8.97 3.70 -0.78
C CYS A 248 9.13 2.44 0.08
N THR A 249 9.75 2.55 1.26
CA THR A 249 9.82 1.42 2.19
C THR A 249 8.43 1.08 2.72
N ASN A 250 7.61 2.07 3.09
CA ASN A 250 6.22 1.87 3.50
C ASN A 250 5.38 1.16 2.44
N ILE A 251 5.51 1.54 1.16
CA ILE A 251 4.85 0.84 0.04
C ILE A 251 5.28 -0.63 0.00
N CYS A 252 6.58 -0.90 0.09
CA CYS A 252 7.12 -2.25 0.08
C CYS A 252 6.66 -3.09 1.27
N GLU A 253 6.51 -2.49 2.45
CA GLU A 253 5.91 -3.15 3.61
C GLU A 253 4.46 -3.55 3.34
N GLN A 254 3.66 -2.69 2.68
CA GLN A 254 2.29 -3.05 2.28
C GLN A 254 2.25 -4.21 1.29
N VAL A 255 3.20 -4.27 0.34
CA VAL A 255 3.31 -5.40 -0.61
C VAL A 255 3.61 -6.71 0.10
N ILE A 256 4.53 -6.69 1.07
CA ILE A 256 4.86 -7.89 1.84
C ILE A 256 3.66 -8.30 2.70
N TYR A 257 3.01 -7.34 3.37
CA TYR A 257 1.80 -7.59 4.16
C TYR A 257 0.68 -8.19 3.33
N LEU A 258 0.46 -7.69 2.11
CA LEU A 258 -0.57 -8.21 1.21
C LEU A 258 -0.37 -9.70 0.92
N ARG A 259 0.88 -10.12 0.68
CA ARG A 259 1.23 -11.51 0.39
C ARG A 259 1.29 -12.42 1.61
N SER A 260 1.87 -11.92 2.71
CA SER A 260 2.17 -12.74 3.89
C SER A 260 1.02 -12.77 4.91
N GLY A 261 0.20 -11.70 4.94
CA GLY A 261 -0.80 -11.45 5.96
C GLY A 261 -0.27 -10.96 7.29
N PHE A 262 1.03 -10.77 7.40
CA PHE A 262 1.71 -10.37 8.62
C PHE A 262 2.20 -8.93 8.53
N ILE A 263 1.98 -8.17 9.59
CA ILE A 263 2.37 -6.76 9.64
C ILE A 263 3.90 -6.70 9.74
N VAL A 264 4.52 -6.19 8.68
CA VAL A 264 5.94 -5.83 8.65
C VAL A 264 6.06 -4.40 9.16
N ARG A 265 7.04 -4.14 10.01
CA ARG A 265 7.43 -2.77 10.40
C ARG A 265 8.93 -2.64 10.43
N HIS A 266 9.42 -1.53 9.92
CA HIS A 266 10.79 -1.06 10.14
C HIS A 266 10.98 -0.74 11.63
N ARG A 267 11.90 -1.44 12.29
CA ARG A 267 12.34 -1.10 13.66
C ARG A 267 13.60 -0.23 13.56
N PRO A 268 13.98 0.49 14.63
CA PRO A 268 15.27 1.20 14.69
C PRO A 268 16.49 0.31 14.43
N GLU A 269 16.31 -1.02 14.54
CA GLU A 269 17.31 -2.07 14.32
C GLU A 269 17.36 -2.56 12.86
N GLY A 270 16.54 -2.00 11.97
CA GLY A 270 16.38 -2.41 10.58
C GLY A 270 15.11 -3.25 10.33
N TRP A 271 15.04 -3.84 9.13
CA TRP A 271 13.96 -4.73 8.75
C TRP A 271 13.92 -5.99 9.62
N SER A 272 12.74 -6.34 10.13
CA SER A 272 12.50 -7.56 10.89
C SER A 272 11.44 -8.42 10.21
N GLU A 273 11.57 -9.74 10.36
CA GLU A 273 10.57 -10.65 9.82
C GLU A 273 9.18 -10.37 10.44
N PRO A 274 8.12 -10.44 9.61
CA PRO A 274 6.76 -10.23 10.09
C PRO A 274 6.38 -11.15 11.26
N ALA A 275 5.74 -10.60 12.30
CA ALA A 275 5.17 -11.38 13.41
C ALA A 275 3.74 -11.82 13.11
N ALA A 276 3.32 -12.98 13.66
CA ALA A 276 1.93 -13.44 13.58
C ALA A 276 0.98 -12.42 14.21
N PRO A 277 -0.19 -12.09 13.60
CA PRO A 277 -1.24 -11.39 14.32
C PRO A 277 -1.64 -12.25 15.52
N ASP A 278 -1.84 -11.63 16.68
CA ASP A 278 -2.24 -12.33 17.90
C ASP A 278 -3.49 -13.18 17.61
N ALA A 279 -3.38 -14.49 17.81
CA ALA A 279 -4.41 -15.49 17.52
C ALA A 279 -5.52 -15.50 18.58
#